data_AF-A0A7K4GWM0-F1
#
_entry.id   AF-A0A7K4GWM0-F1
#
_cell.length_a   1.000
_cell.length_b   1.000
_cell.length_c   1.000
_cell.angle_alpha   90.00
_cell.angle_beta   90.00
_cell.angle_gamma   90.00
#
_symmetry.space_group_name_H-M   'P 1'
#
loop_
_entity.id
_entity.type
_entity.pdbx_description
1 polymer ?
#
loop_
_entity_poly.entity_id
_entity_poly.type
_entity_poly.pdbx_seq_one_letter_code
_entity_poly.pdbx_strand_id
1 'polypeptide(L)'
;MAKSKFILNDLSLITITLIQILIATIISLAFQFLFPFSWQPLDRFLYGIKQHGDPGTNLVFFTISQWYFSLSLACLIFRDNPYINNFLIYSIVPLGIIVFYEFFFLYLYYDYIHITPIFIDIYLIWKKRETLSQKFAFSIITINISWLISVYFLKLAYYSEELPIYIRNFLIYVVLWIILSFVFKSKRKNGLNS
;
A
#
# COMPACT_ATOMS: atom_id res chain seq x y z
N MET A 1 -16.78 -41.18 10.76
CA MET A 1 -15.33 -41.27 10.57
C MET A 1 -14.88 -39.96 9.91
N ALA A 2 -13.89 -39.28 10.51
CA ALA A 2 -13.28 -38.00 10.13
C ALA A 2 -14.18 -36.74 10.01
N LYS A 3 -14.46 -36.12 11.17
CA LYS A 3 -14.64 -34.66 11.30
C LYS A 3 -13.31 -33.99 10.97
N SER A 4 -13.20 -33.38 9.80
CA SER A 4 -12.18 -32.37 9.49
C SER A 4 -12.73 -31.45 8.40
N LYS A 5 -13.62 -30.55 8.80
CA LYS A 5 -13.84 -29.31 8.06
C LYS A 5 -13.50 -28.19 9.04
N PHE A 6 -12.30 -27.69 8.83
CA PHE A 6 -11.60 -26.65 9.58
C PHE A 6 -12.54 -25.57 10.12
N ILE A 7 -12.37 -25.28 11.41
CA ILE A 7 -12.87 -24.11 12.13
C ILE A 7 -12.32 -22.87 11.41
N LEU A 8 -13.14 -22.20 10.60
CA LEU A 8 -12.79 -20.94 9.96
C LEU A 8 -14.07 -20.17 9.62
N ASN A 9 -14.92 -19.87 10.61
CA ASN A 9 -16.02 -18.92 10.40
C ASN A 9 -16.62 -18.22 11.63
N ASP A 10 -15.90 -18.11 12.76
CA ASP A 10 -16.39 -17.38 13.95
C ASP A 10 -15.60 -16.10 14.28
N LEU A 11 -14.63 -15.71 13.45
CA LEU A 11 -13.84 -14.52 13.71
C LEU A 11 -14.60 -13.25 13.27
N SER A 12 -14.69 -12.28 14.19
CA SER A 12 -15.26 -10.97 13.86
C SER A 12 -14.41 -10.25 12.81
N LEU A 13 -15.03 -9.34 12.04
CA LEU A 13 -14.32 -8.53 11.04
C LEU A 13 -13.17 -7.72 11.67
N ILE A 14 -13.34 -7.24 12.90
CA ILE A 14 -12.31 -6.51 13.64
C ILE A 14 -11.12 -7.44 13.89
N THR A 15 -11.38 -8.65 14.39
CA THR A 15 -10.34 -9.65 14.66
C THR A 15 -9.56 -9.99 13.39
N ILE A 16 -10.27 -10.23 12.28
CA ILE A 16 -9.66 -10.48 10.96
C ILE A 16 -8.76 -9.30 10.55
N THR A 17 -9.24 -8.07 10.71
CA THR A 17 -8.49 -6.86 10.37
C THR A 17 -7.21 -6.76 11.19
N LEU A 18 -7.29 -7.00 12.51
CA LEU A 18 -6.13 -6.97 13.40
C LEU A 18 -5.11 -8.06 13.04
N ILE A 19 -5.57 -9.27 12.71
CA ILE A 19 -4.69 -10.35 12.24
C ILE A 19 -3.97 -9.93 10.96
N GLN A 20 -4.67 -9.33 9.99
CA GLN A 20 -4.06 -8.88 8.74
C GLN A 20 -3.05 -7.75 8.95
N ILE A 21 -3.34 -6.79 9.84
CA ILE A 21 -2.39 -5.73 10.21
C ILE A 21 -1.16 -6.32 10.90
N LEU A 22 -1.35 -7.28 11.81
CA LEU A 22 -0.24 -7.97 12.48
C LEU A 22 0.65 -8.70 11.48
N ILE A 23 0.06 -9.45 10.55
CA ILE A 23 0.80 -10.17 9.50
C ILE A 23 1.55 -9.19 8.60
N ALA A 24 0.90 -8.11 8.17
CA ALA A 24 1.54 -7.07 7.38
C ALA A 24 2.72 -6.43 8.14
N THR A 25 2.57 -6.20 9.45
CA THR A 25 3.65 -5.66 10.30
C THR A 25 4.82 -6.63 10.36
N ILE A 26 4.58 -7.92 10.57
CA ILE A 26 5.62 -8.96 10.58
C ILE A 26 6.36 -9.00 9.24
N ILE A 27 5.64 -8.93 8.11
CA ILE A 27 6.25 -8.90 6.77
C ILE A 27 7.12 -7.65 6.61
N SER A 28 6.62 -6.46 6.97
CA SER A 28 7.40 -5.22 6.89
C SER A 28 8.67 -5.26 7.74
N LEU A 29 8.59 -5.84 8.94
CA LEU A 29 9.76 -6.03 9.81
C LEU A 29 10.74 -7.07 9.23
N ALA A 30 10.25 -8.14 8.61
CA ALA A 30 11.10 -9.10 7.93
C ALA A 30 11.86 -8.45 6.76
N PHE A 31 11.22 -7.57 5.99
CA PHE A 31 11.90 -6.78 4.95
C PHE A 31 12.96 -5.84 5.52
N GLN A 32 12.74 -5.27 6.71
CA GLN A 32 13.72 -4.42 7.38
C GLN A 32 14.94 -5.20 7.92
N PHE A 33 14.73 -6.38 8.51
CA PHE A 33 15.75 -7.04 9.33
C PHE A 33 16.28 -8.36 8.76
N LEU A 34 15.54 -9.03 7.87
CA LEU A 34 15.86 -10.38 7.39
C LEU A 34 16.21 -10.44 5.90
N PHE A 35 15.82 -9.45 5.09
CA PHE A 35 16.07 -9.44 3.64
C PHE A 35 17.02 -8.29 3.22
N PRO A 36 18.34 -8.44 3.46
CA PRO A 36 19.32 -7.35 3.36
C PRO A 36 19.85 -7.06 1.93
N PHE A 37 19.17 -7.43 0.85
CA PHE A 37 19.82 -7.38 -0.49
C PHE A 37 19.01 -6.82 -1.66
N SER A 38 17.72 -6.53 -1.51
CA SER A 38 16.87 -6.48 -2.70
C SER A 38 15.93 -5.28 -2.81
N TRP A 39 15.96 -4.34 -1.85
CA TRP A 39 14.94 -3.28 -1.80
C TRP A 39 15.43 -1.86 -2.08
N GLN A 40 16.68 -1.70 -2.51
CA GLN A 40 17.13 -0.42 -3.03
C GLN A 40 17.71 -0.56 -4.44
N PRO A 41 16.88 -0.90 -5.44
CA PRO A 41 17.30 -0.87 -6.84
C PRO A 41 17.86 0.51 -7.20
N LEU A 42 17.24 1.58 -6.66
CA LEU A 42 17.66 2.96 -6.87
C LEU A 42 19.00 3.28 -6.19
N ASP A 43 19.22 2.90 -4.92
CA ASP A 43 20.54 3.14 -4.30
C ASP A 43 21.63 2.26 -4.90
N ARG A 44 21.30 1.04 -5.33
CA ARG A 44 22.23 0.22 -6.10
C ARG A 44 22.57 0.85 -7.45
N PHE A 45 21.59 1.45 -8.11
CA PHE A 45 21.77 2.16 -9.38
C PHE A 45 22.58 3.45 -9.20
N LEU A 46 22.30 4.24 -8.16
CA LEU A 46 22.94 5.53 -7.91
C LEU A 46 24.31 5.39 -7.23
N TYR A 47 24.49 4.41 -6.35
CA TYR A 47 25.64 4.33 -5.42
C TYR A 47 26.34 2.95 -5.38
N GLY A 48 25.83 1.93 -6.08
CA GLY A 48 26.45 0.61 -6.19
C GLY A 48 26.09 -0.38 -5.06
N ILE A 49 26.78 -1.53 -5.01
CA ILE A 49 26.40 -2.71 -4.17
C ILE A 49 26.65 -2.50 -2.65
N LYS A 50 27.31 -1.42 -2.23
CA LYS A 50 27.97 -1.34 -0.91
C LYS A 50 27.30 -0.48 0.17
N GLN A 51 26.14 0.13 -0.05
CA GLN A 51 25.54 1.02 0.95
C GLN A 51 24.30 0.41 1.60
N HIS A 52 24.51 -0.53 2.52
CA HIS A 52 23.43 -1.00 3.40
C HIS A 52 23.75 -0.58 4.84
N GLY A 53 22.86 0.19 5.47
CA GLY A 53 23.02 0.63 6.85
C GLY A 53 23.70 1.98 7.06
N ASP A 54 23.84 2.80 6.01
CA ASP A 54 24.19 4.21 6.22
C ASP A 54 23.05 4.91 6.97
N PRO A 55 23.30 5.88 7.85
CA PRO A 55 22.25 6.67 8.52
C PRO A 55 21.30 7.43 7.56
N GLY A 56 21.60 7.43 6.26
CA GLY A 56 20.72 7.91 5.18
C GLY A 56 20.00 6.81 4.39
N THR A 57 20.15 5.53 4.74
CA THR A 57 19.37 4.43 4.13
C THR A 57 17.98 4.36 4.74
N ASN A 58 16.99 4.21 3.87
CA ASN A 58 15.59 4.32 4.24
C ASN A 58 15.17 3.17 5.14
N LEU A 59 14.45 3.50 6.23
CA LEU A 59 13.78 2.47 7.02
C LEU A 59 12.62 1.92 6.18
N VAL A 60 12.78 0.69 5.69
CA VAL A 60 11.90 0.03 4.71
C VAL A 60 10.47 -0.03 5.21
N PHE A 61 10.27 -0.28 6.51
CA PHE A 61 8.95 -0.31 7.14
C PHE A 61 8.27 1.07 7.25
N PHE A 62 8.96 2.17 6.96
CA PHE A 62 8.36 3.51 6.88
C PHE A 62 7.99 3.90 5.45
N THR A 63 8.21 3.04 4.45
CA THR A 63 7.79 3.34 3.08
C THR A 63 6.35 2.91 2.83
N ILE A 64 5.59 3.76 2.13
CA ILE A 64 4.18 3.48 1.84
C ILE A 64 4.03 2.27 0.89
N SER A 65 4.96 2.10 -0.05
CA SER A 65 5.03 0.94 -0.95
C SER A 65 5.21 -0.38 -0.19
N GLN A 66 6.05 -0.41 0.84
CA GLN A 66 6.20 -1.60 1.69
C GLN A 66 4.90 -1.95 2.40
N TRP A 67 4.16 -0.97 2.93
CA TRP A 67 2.88 -1.24 3.58
C TRP A 67 1.83 -1.77 2.60
N TYR A 68 1.75 -1.20 1.39
CA TYR A 68 0.87 -1.75 0.36
C TYR A 68 1.25 -3.19 0.00
N PHE A 69 2.54 -3.50 -0.13
CA PHE A 69 3.00 -4.86 -0.37
C PHE A 69 2.64 -5.81 0.77
N SER A 70 2.98 -5.45 2.00
CA SER A 70 2.72 -6.27 3.18
C SER A 70 1.22 -6.53 3.38
N LEU A 71 0.38 -5.50 3.19
CA LEU A 71 -1.08 -5.63 3.28
C LEU A 71 -1.68 -6.40 2.11
N SER A 72 -1.08 -6.33 0.92
CA SER A 72 -1.47 -7.12 -0.25
C SER A 72 -1.27 -8.62 -0.01
N LEU A 73 -0.14 -8.99 0.61
CA LEU A 73 0.09 -10.38 1.03
C LEU A 73 -0.86 -10.80 2.15
N ALA A 74 -1.08 -9.95 3.17
CA ALA A 74 -2.03 -10.24 4.24
C ALA A 74 -3.49 -10.37 3.73
N CYS A 75 -3.86 -9.64 2.68
CA CYS A 75 -5.17 -9.73 2.02
C CYS A 75 -5.45 -11.13 1.46
N LEU A 76 -4.41 -11.87 1.02
CA LEU A 76 -4.58 -13.22 0.47
C LEU A 76 -5.12 -14.24 1.47
N ILE A 77 -4.95 -13.99 2.78
CA ILE A 77 -5.39 -14.85 3.89
C ILE A 77 -6.88 -14.66 4.17
N PHE A 78 -7.34 -13.41 4.28
CA PHE A 78 -8.75 -13.06 4.47
C PHE A 78 -9.22 -12.03 3.44
N ARG A 79 -9.69 -12.54 2.29
CA ARG A 79 -9.92 -11.75 1.06
C ARG A 79 -11.16 -10.85 1.09
N ASP A 80 -12.03 -11.03 2.07
CA ASP A 80 -13.33 -10.35 2.17
C ASP A 80 -13.35 -9.22 3.22
N ASN A 81 -12.18 -8.69 3.57
CA ASN A 81 -12.08 -7.56 4.50
C ASN A 81 -12.28 -6.21 3.78
N PRO A 82 -13.43 -5.52 3.95
CA PRO A 82 -13.66 -4.24 3.30
C PRO A 82 -12.68 -3.15 3.72
N TYR A 83 -12.14 -3.15 4.95
CA TYR A 83 -11.20 -2.11 5.38
C TYR A 83 -9.88 -2.22 4.62
N ILE A 84 -9.33 -3.42 4.54
CA ILE A 84 -8.06 -3.69 3.85
C ILE A 84 -8.23 -3.52 2.34
N ASN A 85 -9.30 -4.06 1.75
CA ASN A 85 -9.57 -3.93 0.32
C ASN A 85 -9.70 -2.47 -0.11
N ASN A 86 -10.40 -1.64 0.69
CA ASN A 86 -10.50 -0.21 0.40
C ASN A 86 -9.19 0.51 0.64
N PHE A 87 -8.37 0.13 1.62
CA PHE A 87 -7.05 0.75 1.78
C PHE A 87 -6.13 0.44 0.59
N LEU A 88 -6.08 -0.83 0.17
CA LEU A 88 -5.21 -1.30 -0.91
C LEU A 88 -5.49 -0.64 -2.24
N ILE A 89 -6.76 -0.43 -2.60
CA ILE A 89 -7.09 0.13 -3.92
C ILE A 89 -6.53 1.53 -4.17
N TYR A 90 -6.21 2.29 -3.11
CA TYR A 90 -5.57 3.60 -3.22
C TYR A 90 -4.08 3.51 -3.53
N SER A 91 -3.50 2.31 -3.53
CA SER A 91 -2.12 2.05 -3.95
C SER A 91 -1.92 2.19 -5.45
N ILE A 92 -2.97 1.98 -6.28
CA ILE A 92 -2.92 2.14 -7.74
C ILE A 92 -2.26 3.47 -8.16
N VAL A 93 -2.61 4.57 -7.50
CA VAL A 93 -2.12 5.91 -7.88
C VAL A 93 -0.61 6.04 -7.63
N PRO A 94 -0.10 5.95 -6.39
CA PRO A 94 1.32 6.10 -6.14
C PRO A 94 2.15 5.01 -6.83
N LEU A 95 1.68 3.75 -6.82
CA LEU A 95 2.43 2.65 -7.42
C LEU A 95 2.41 2.68 -8.94
N GLY A 96 1.31 3.09 -9.56
CA GLY A 96 1.23 3.27 -11.01
C GLY A 96 2.19 4.35 -11.50
N ILE A 97 2.32 5.45 -10.76
CA ILE A 97 3.27 6.53 -11.08
C ILE A 97 4.72 6.04 -10.91
N ILE A 98 5.02 5.35 -9.81
CA ILE A 98 6.37 4.82 -9.55
C ILE A 98 6.75 3.80 -10.62
N VAL A 99 5.90 2.81 -10.91
CA VAL A 99 6.16 1.79 -11.93
C VAL A 99 6.31 2.41 -13.31
N PHE A 100 5.47 3.39 -13.67
CA PHE A 100 5.64 4.12 -14.92
C PHE A 100 7.02 4.81 -14.97
N TYR A 101 7.40 5.50 -13.91
CA TYR A 101 8.70 6.18 -13.86
C TYR A 101 9.88 5.19 -13.96
N GLU A 102 9.82 4.10 -13.18
CA GLU A 102 10.85 3.06 -13.14
C GLU A 102 11.03 2.35 -14.48
N PHE A 103 9.94 2.00 -15.15
CA PHE A 103 9.99 1.28 -16.42
C PHE A 103 10.48 2.15 -17.59
N PHE A 104 10.00 3.40 -17.67
CA PHE A 104 10.24 4.25 -18.84
C PHE A 104 11.48 5.13 -18.72
N PHE A 105 11.90 5.50 -17.51
CA PHE A 105 13.01 6.44 -17.30
C PHE A 105 14.22 5.80 -16.63
N LEU A 106 14.01 4.87 -15.69
CA LEU A 106 15.10 4.28 -14.91
C LEU A 106 15.51 2.87 -15.36
N TYR A 107 14.72 2.22 -16.22
CA TYR A 107 14.92 0.83 -16.66
C TYR A 107 15.03 -0.17 -15.48
N LEU A 108 14.36 0.13 -14.36
CA LEU A 108 14.40 -0.66 -13.13
C LEU A 108 13.29 -1.74 -13.15
N TYR A 109 13.51 -2.81 -13.90
CA TYR A 109 12.54 -3.90 -14.07
C TYR A 109 12.43 -4.87 -12.89
N TYR A 110 13.36 -4.79 -11.94
CA TYR A 110 13.49 -5.75 -10.84
C TYR A 110 12.87 -5.26 -9.53
N ASP A 111 12.24 -4.08 -9.49
CA ASP A 111 11.54 -3.64 -8.28
C ASP A 111 10.19 -4.33 -8.13
N TYR A 112 10.21 -5.48 -7.48
CA TYR A 112 9.06 -6.37 -7.36
C TYR A 112 8.03 -5.92 -6.31
N ILE A 113 8.36 -4.92 -5.48
CA ILE A 113 7.46 -4.53 -4.39
C ILE A 113 6.19 -3.84 -4.87
N HIS A 114 6.26 -3.19 -6.03
CA HIS A 114 5.14 -2.50 -6.64
C HIS A 114 4.22 -3.47 -7.40
N ILE A 115 4.76 -4.61 -7.85
CA ILE A 115 4.07 -5.57 -8.71
C ILE A 115 2.94 -6.28 -7.95
N THR A 116 3.21 -6.82 -6.75
CA THR A 116 2.22 -7.57 -5.99
C THR A 116 0.99 -6.73 -5.63
N PRO A 117 1.11 -5.50 -5.08
CA PRO A 117 -0.03 -4.62 -4.86
C PRO A 117 -0.84 -4.33 -6.11
N ILE A 118 -0.17 -4.05 -7.24
CA ILE A 118 -0.88 -3.77 -8.50
C ILE A 118 -1.72 -4.98 -8.94
N PHE A 119 -1.21 -6.20 -8.84
CA PHE A 119 -1.99 -7.40 -9.13
C PHE A 119 -3.18 -7.58 -8.18
N ILE A 120 -2.99 -7.32 -6.89
CA ILE A 120 -4.08 -7.36 -5.91
C ILE A 120 -5.13 -6.29 -6.22
N ASP A 121 -4.73 -5.09 -6.57
CA ASP A 121 -5.64 -4.00 -6.92
C ASP A 121 -6.47 -4.33 -8.17
N ILE A 122 -5.85 -4.89 -9.22
CA ILE A 122 -6.56 -5.40 -10.40
C ILE A 122 -7.56 -6.49 -9.99
N TYR A 123 -7.15 -7.44 -9.14
CA TYR A 123 -8.04 -8.47 -8.62
C TYR A 123 -9.21 -7.87 -7.81
N LEU A 124 -8.96 -6.86 -6.98
CA LEU A 124 -9.99 -6.19 -6.18
C LEU A 124 -11.00 -5.47 -7.08
N ILE A 125 -10.55 -4.76 -8.11
CA ILE A 125 -11.44 -4.13 -9.10
C ILE A 125 -12.26 -5.19 -9.84
N TRP A 126 -11.65 -6.29 -10.25
CA TRP A 126 -12.32 -7.28 -11.08
C TRP A 126 -13.29 -8.16 -10.29
N LYS A 127 -12.89 -8.65 -9.11
CA LYS A 127 -13.61 -9.69 -8.36
C LYS A 127 -14.23 -9.20 -7.05
N LYS A 128 -13.78 -8.08 -6.49
CA LYS A 128 -14.22 -7.57 -5.18
C LYS A 128 -14.77 -6.14 -5.23
N ARG A 129 -15.15 -5.65 -6.41
CA ARG A 129 -15.66 -4.28 -6.64
C ARG A 129 -16.78 -3.89 -5.68
N GLU A 130 -17.65 -4.83 -5.31
CA GLU A 130 -18.79 -4.59 -4.41
C GLU A 130 -18.37 -4.32 -2.96
N THR A 131 -17.17 -4.73 -2.57
CA THR A 131 -16.59 -4.43 -1.25
C THR A 131 -15.95 -3.03 -1.20
N LEU A 132 -15.70 -2.42 -2.37
CA LEU A 132 -15.12 -1.08 -2.51
C LEU A 132 -16.20 -0.01 -2.34
N SER A 133 -15.89 1.04 -1.58
CA SER A 133 -16.84 2.09 -1.25
C SER A 133 -16.16 3.43 -1.00
N GLN A 134 -16.73 4.47 -1.60
CA GLN A 134 -16.31 5.85 -1.42
C GLN A 134 -16.31 6.31 0.05
N LYS A 135 -17.11 5.66 0.93
CA LYS A 135 -17.20 6.04 2.35
C LYS A 135 -15.85 5.99 3.09
N PHE A 136 -14.90 5.18 2.61
CA PHE A 136 -13.58 5.04 3.22
C PHE A 136 -12.55 6.03 2.65
N ALA A 137 -12.88 6.72 1.56
CA ALA A 137 -11.95 7.55 0.80
C ALA A 137 -11.27 8.61 1.67
N PHE A 138 -12.06 9.36 2.44
CA PHE A 138 -11.54 10.44 3.27
C PHE A 138 -10.52 9.95 4.31
N SER A 139 -10.82 8.84 4.99
CA SER A 139 -9.91 8.26 5.99
C SER A 139 -8.62 7.76 5.36
N ILE A 140 -8.72 7.07 4.22
CA ILE A 140 -7.54 6.52 3.54
C ILE A 140 -6.65 7.62 2.96
N ILE A 141 -7.25 8.63 2.32
CA ILE A 141 -6.52 9.80 1.81
C ILE A 141 -5.81 10.51 2.96
N THR A 142 -6.48 10.70 4.10
CA THR A 142 -5.86 11.32 5.30
C THR A 142 -4.69 10.51 5.83
N ILE A 143 -4.80 9.17 5.86
CA ILE A 143 -3.71 8.28 6.28
C ILE A 143 -2.52 8.44 5.32
N ASN A 144 -2.75 8.34 4.01
CA ASN A 144 -1.68 8.45 3.02
C ASN A 144 -1.02 9.83 3.04
N ILE A 145 -1.80 10.91 3.19
CA ILE A 145 -1.28 12.28 3.34
C ILE A 145 -0.38 12.39 4.57
N SER A 146 -0.88 11.96 5.73
CA SER A 146 -0.12 12.00 6.98
C SER A 146 1.19 11.24 6.84
N TRP A 147 1.13 10.08 6.18
CA TRP A 147 2.29 9.26 5.91
C TRP A 147 3.33 9.96 5.01
N LEU A 148 2.91 10.50 3.86
CA LEU A 148 3.80 11.20 2.93
C LEU A 148 4.48 12.39 3.61
N ILE A 149 3.73 13.15 4.41
CA ILE A 149 4.25 14.26 5.22
C ILE A 149 5.30 13.75 6.21
N SER A 150 5.00 12.71 6.99
CA SER A 150 5.95 12.14 7.95
C SER A 150 7.23 11.66 7.26
N VAL A 151 7.12 10.97 6.14
CA VAL A 151 8.27 10.46 5.37
C VAL A 151 9.16 11.60 4.88
N TYR A 152 8.56 12.67 4.34
CA TYR A 152 9.29 13.84 3.85
C TYR A 152 10.04 14.56 4.97
N PHE A 153 9.36 14.92 6.07
CA PHE A 153 9.97 15.71 7.16
C PHE A 153 10.97 14.92 7.99
N LEU A 154 10.75 13.62 8.17
CA LEU A 154 11.67 12.75 8.88
C LEU A 154 12.81 12.25 7.98
N LYS A 155 12.80 12.58 6.68
CA LYS A 155 13.78 12.17 5.66
C LYS A 155 13.97 10.64 5.61
N LEU A 156 12.87 9.89 5.72
CA LEU A 156 12.88 8.43 5.93
C LEU A 156 12.83 7.59 4.64
N ALA A 157 12.51 8.19 3.50
CA ALA A 157 12.45 7.50 2.21
C ALA A 157 12.83 8.44 1.07
N TYR A 158 13.93 8.19 0.35
CA TYR A 158 14.29 8.65 -1.02
C TYR A 158 14.03 10.12 -1.43
N TYR A 159 13.55 10.97 -0.53
CA TYR A 159 13.06 12.30 -0.82
C TYR A 159 14.13 13.30 -0.40
N SER A 160 15.14 13.40 -1.25
CA SER A 160 15.94 14.62 -1.41
C SER A 160 15.25 15.62 -2.34
N GLU A 161 14.00 15.35 -2.73
CA GLU A 161 13.19 16.24 -3.58
C GLU A 161 13.05 17.62 -2.92
N GLU A 162 13.26 18.66 -3.73
CA GLU A 162 13.06 20.03 -3.28
C GLU A 162 11.60 20.25 -2.89
N LEU A 163 11.37 21.03 -1.83
CA LEU A 163 10.03 21.28 -1.29
C LEU A 163 8.99 21.69 -2.35
N PRO A 164 9.29 22.54 -3.35
CA PRO A 164 8.32 22.89 -4.40
C PRO A 164 7.90 21.69 -5.26
N ILE A 165 8.84 20.80 -5.57
CA ILE A 165 8.59 19.58 -6.36
C ILE A 165 7.73 18.61 -5.54
N TYR A 166 8.07 18.43 -4.26
CA TYR A 166 7.30 17.62 -3.33
C TYR A 166 5.85 18.12 -3.22
N ILE A 167 5.63 19.42 -3.00
CA ILE A 167 4.28 20.01 -2.90
C ILE A 167 3.47 19.77 -4.18
N ARG A 168 4.08 19.98 -5.35
CA ARG A 168 3.43 19.72 -6.64
C ARG A 168 3.01 18.25 -6.77
N ASN A 169 3.92 17.32 -6.53
CA ASN A 169 3.65 15.88 -6.63
C ASN A 169 2.60 15.43 -5.60
N PHE A 170 2.68 15.95 -4.38
CA PHE A 170 1.70 15.73 -3.32
C PHE A 170 0.28 16.16 -3.76
N LEU A 171 0.13 17.35 -4.33
CA LEU A 171 -1.16 17.82 -4.85
C LEU A 171 -1.70 16.92 -5.97
N ILE A 172 -0.83 16.46 -6.87
CA ILE A 172 -1.20 15.52 -7.93
C ILE A 172 -1.75 14.22 -7.32
N TYR A 173 -1.06 13.63 -6.33
CA TYR A 173 -1.53 12.41 -5.67
C TYR A 173 -2.90 12.59 -5.01
N VAL A 174 -3.10 13.71 -4.29
CA VAL A 174 -4.39 14.00 -3.63
C VAL A 174 -5.52 14.10 -4.66
N VAL A 175 -5.31 14.82 -5.76
CA VAL A 175 -6.31 14.95 -6.83
C VAL A 175 -6.63 13.58 -7.44
N LEU A 176 -5.61 12.78 -7.75
CA LEU A 176 -5.80 11.45 -8.34
C LEU A 176 -6.53 10.49 -7.40
N TRP A 177 -6.25 10.52 -6.09
CA TRP A 177 -7.00 9.73 -5.11
C TRP A 177 -8.45 10.18 -4.98
N ILE A 178 -8.71 11.49 -5.02
CA ILE A 178 -10.08 12.01 -5.03
C ILE A 178 -10.83 11.49 -6.27
N ILE A 179 -10.22 11.60 -7.46
CA ILE A 179 -10.81 11.09 -8.71
C ILE A 179 -11.08 9.59 -8.61
N LEU A 180 -10.10 8.81 -8.13
CA LEU A 180 -10.23 7.38 -7.93
C LEU A 180 -11.42 7.04 -7.01
N SER A 181 -11.64 7.83 -5.96
CA SER A 181 -12.73 7.59 -5.01
C SER A 181 -14.13 7.59 -5.67
N PHE A 182 -14.31 8.38 -6.74
CA PHE A 182 -15.58 8.49 -7.47
C PHE A 182 -15.85 7.28 -8.38
N VAL A 183 -14.86 6.42 -8.63
CA VAL A 183 -15.02 5.18 -9.41
C VAL A 183 -15.81 4.12 -8.63
N PHE A 184 -15.85 4.24 -7.30
CA PHE A 184 -16.48 3.26 -6.41
C PHE A 184 -17.86 3.70 -5.92
N LYS A 185 -18.74 2.72 -5.69
CA LYS A 185 -20.14 2.98 -5.35
C LYS A 185 -20.24 3.65 -3.98
N SER A 186 -20.88 4.82 -3.93
CA SER A 186 -21.37 5.39 -2.68
C SER A 186 -22.60 4.59 -2.25
N LYS A 187 -22.51 3.87 -1.11
CA LYS A 187 -23.72 3.31 -0.50
C LYS A 187 -24.48 4.48 0.10
N ARG A 188 -25.45 5.03 -0.64
CA ARG A 188 -26.46 5.92 -0.04
C ARG A 188 -27.11 5.15 1.12
N LYS A 189 -27.04 5.71 2.33
CA LYS A 189 -28.04 5.39 3.36
C LYS A 189 -29.38 5.85 2.78
N ASN A 190 -30.09 4.96 2.11
CA ASN A 190 -31.51 5.14 1.95
C ASN A 190 -32.09 4.99 3.36
N GLY A 191 -32.56 6.11 3.91
CA GLY A 191 -33.27 6.11 5.18
C GLY A 191 -34.48 5.21 5.07
N LEU A 192 -34.59 4.25 5.98
CA LEU A 192 -35.86 3.66 6.35
C LEU A 192 -36.43 4.53 7.46
N ASN A 193 -37.05 5.64 7.05
CA ASN A 193 -38.28 6.08 7.67
C ASN A 193 -39.40 5.57 6.75
N SER A 194 -39.99 4.43 7.13
CA SER A 194 -41.36 4.03 6.79
C SER A 194 -41.74 2.89 7.70
#